data_AF-A0A6B0W8S5-F1
#
_entry.id   AF-A0A6B0W8S5-F1
#
_cell.length_a   1.000
_cell.length_b   1.000
_cell.length_c   1.000
_cell.angle_alpha   90.00
_cell.angle_beta   90.00
_cell.angle_gamma   90.00
#
_symmetry.space_group_name_H-M   'P 1'
#
loop_
_entity.id
_entity.type
_entity.pdbx_description
1 polymer ?
#
loop_
_entity_poly.entity_id
_entity_poly.type
_entity_poly.pdbx_seq_one_letter_code
_entity_poly.pdbx_strand_id
1 'polypeptide(L)'
;MTRQQSRDIRPDLARKHLAAGFDAYEQAGACFVVTPFLRRDNDHVAVRVDEQSDGRFVITDGGETVGYLRMSAHAVRDNPALQAQLHSIESSFGVRVEDEEILLETDESGFAQALATVARAAQQASHLGATT
;
A
#
# COMPACT_ATOMS: atom_id res chain seq x y z
N MET A 1 -14.54 0.83 17.73
CA MET A 1 -13.13 0.51 18.05
C MET A 1 -12.31 1.72 17.68
N THR A 2 -11.68 2.35 18.66
CA THR A 2 -11.05 3.67 18.55
C THR A 2 -9.73 3.53 17.78
N ARG A 3 -9.64 4.07 16.55
CA ARG A 3 -8.35 4.21 15.87
C ARG A 3 -7.47 5.11 16.74
N GLN A 4 -6.37 4.55 17.22
CA GLN A 4 -5.34 5.22 17.99
C GLN A 4 -4.83 6.41 17.18
N GLN A 5 -4.67 7.57 17.82
CA GLN A 5 -4.22 8.81 17.16
C GLN A 5 -2.85 8.59 16.50
N SER A 6 -2.85 8.45 15.17
CA SER A 6 -1.67 8.50 14.32
C SER A 6 -0.97 9.85 14.52
N ARG A 7 0.34 9.86 14.65
CA ARG A 7 1.11 11.11 14.55
C ARG A 7 1.27 11.47 13.08
N ASP A 8 1.14 12.76 12.77
CA ASP A 8 1.38 13.28 11.42
C ASP A 8 2.83 12.97 11.02
N ILE A 9 3.02 12.08 10.04
CA ILE A 9 4.33 11.90 9.42
C ILE A 9 4.59 13.12 8.56
N ARG A 10 5.69 13.79 8.89
CA ARG A 10 6.12 14.93 8.09
C ARG A 10 6.76 14.43 6.78
N PRO A 11 6.46 15.05 5.62
CA PRO A 11 6.99 14.64 4.32
C PRO A 11 8.53 14.62 4.23
N ASP A 12 9.22 15.31 5.14
CA ASP A 12 10.68 15.34 5.26
C ASP A 12 11.28 13.97 5.64
N LEU A 13 10.63 13.20 6.51
CA LEU A 13 11.07 11.86 6.87
C LEU A 13 10.99 10.92 5.66
N ALA A 14 9.86 10.94 4.95
CA ALA A 14 9.72 10.17 3.72
C ALA A 14 10.80 10.59 2.71
N ARG A 15 10.92 11.89 2.40
CA ARG A 15 11.90 12.41 1.43
C ARG A 15 13.34 12.05 1.74
N LYS A 16 13.73 11.94 3.02
CA LYS A 16 15.08 11.51 3.44
C LYS A 16 15.43 10.10 2.92
N HIS A 17 14.43 9.24 2.74
CA HIS A 17 14.58 7.84 2.36
C HIS A 17 14.18 7.54 0.91
N LEU A 18 13.73 8.55 0.15
CA LEU A 18 13.21 8.37 -1.20
C LEU A 18 14.27 8.67 -2.27
N ALA A 19 14.41 7.74 -3.23
CA ALA A 19 15.25 7.93 -4.41
C ALA A 19 14.56 8.84 -5.44
N ALA A 20 15.29 9.26 -6.49
CA ALA A 20 14.73 10.07 -7.57
C ALA A 20 13.49 9.39 -8.21
N GLY A 21 12.42 10.15 -8.42
CA GLY A 21 11.16 9.68 -9.00
C GLY A 21 10.06 9.31 -8.00
N PHE A 22 10.31 9.49 -6.70
CA PHE A 22 9.27 9.44 -5.67
C PHE A 22 8.93 10.85 -5.21
N ASP A 23 7.63 11.12 -5.07
CA ASP A 23 7.13 12.38 -4.52
C ASP A 23 6.39 12.11 -3.21
N ALA A 24 6.52 13.02 -2.25
CA ALA A 24 5.80 12.92 -0.98
C ALA A 24 5.03 14.21 -0.68
N TYR A 25 3.78 14.06 -0.27
CA TYR A 25 2.89 15.15 0.11
C TYR A 25 2.06 14.77 1.35
N GLU A 26 1.52 15.78 2.01
CA GLU A 26 0.64 15.60 3.16
C GLU A 26 -0.79 15.91 2.76
N GLN A 27 -1.72 15.05 3.17
CA GLN A 27 -3.15 15.26 2.97
C GLN A 27 -3.93 14.76 4.18
N ALA A 28 -4.76 15.62 4.77
CA ALA A 28 -5.60 15.32 5.93
C ALA A 28 -4.85 14.70 7.13
N GLY A 29 -3.61 15.15 7.39
CA GLY A 29 -2.76 14.66 8.49
C GLY A 29 -2.03 13.34 8.18
N ALA A 30 -2.16 12.80 6.96
CA ALA A 30 -1.43 11.60 6.55
C ALA A 30 -0.37 11.94 5.50
N CYS A 31 0.75 11.23 5.55
CA CYS A 31 1.80 11.32 4.54
C CYS A 31 1.51 10.34 3.41
N PHE A 32 1.54 10.83 2.18
CA PHE A 32 1.40 10.03 0.97
C PHE A 32 2.70 10.08 0.18
N VAL A 33 3.10 8.92 -0.33
CA VAL A 33 4.25 8.77 -1.21
C VAL A 33 3.78 8.23 -2.54
N VAL A 34 3.93 9.04 -3.59
CA VAL A 34 3.73 8.65 -4.98
C VAL A 34 4.99 7.96 -5.46
N THR A 35 4.83 6.75 -5.98
CA THR A 35 5.94 5.93 -6.46
C THR A 35 5.98 5.92 -7.99
N PRO A 36 7.15 5.66 -8.61
CA PRO A 36 7.24 5.55 -10.07
C PRO A 36 6.60 4.25 -10.60
N PHE A 37 6.07 3.38 -9.75
CA PHE A 37 5.41 2.14 -10.16
C PHE A 37 4.02 2.43 -10.69
N LEU A 38 3.70 1.87 -11.86
CA LEU A 38 2.40 2.06 -12.50
C LEU A 38 1.44 0.93 -12.15
N ARG A 39 0.20 1.30 -11.88
CA ARG A 39 -0.97 0.42 -11.85
C ARG A 39 -1.42 0.09 -13.27
N ARG A 40 -2.37 -0.86 -13.38
CA ARG A 40 -2.96 -1.27 -14.67
C ARG A 40 -3.62 -0.13 -15.45
N ASP A 41 -4.15 0.88 -14.77
CA ASP A 41 -4.78 2.07 -15.36
C ASP A 41 -3.75 3.13 -15.82
N ASN A 42 -2.45 2.84 -15.73
CA ASN A 42 -1.32 3.75 -15.96
C ASN A 42 -1.23 4.91 -14.96
N ASP A 43 -1.92 4.83 -13.83
CA ASP A 43 -1.69 5.76 -12.73
C ASP A 43 -0.54 5.27 -11.84
N HIS A 44 0.10 6.20 -11.14
CA HIS A 44 1.14 5.88 -10.19
C HIS A 44 0.57 5.22 -8.93
N VAL A 45 1.25 4.19 -8.41
CA VAL A 45 0.95 3.64 -7.10
C VAL A 45 1.32 4.70 -6.05
N ALA A 46 0.34 5.14 -5.28
CA ALA A 46 0.54 5.92 -4.08
C ALA A 46 0.42 5.03 -2.84
N VAL A 47 1.22 5.31 -1.80
CA VAL A 47 1.11 4.66 -0.51
C VAL A 47 0.95 5.70 0.59
N ARG A 48 0.03 5.44 1.53
CA ARG A 48 -0.11 6.19 2.78
C ARG A 48 0.87 5.63 3.81
N VAL A 49 1.41 6.53 4.62
CA VAL A 49 2.30 6.21 5.74
C VAL A 49 1.72 6.83 7.01
N ASP A 50 1.48 5.99 8.01
CA ASP A 50 0.94 6.38 9.32
C ASP A 50 1.94 6.02 10.44
N GLU A 51 2.39 7.00 11.23
CA GLU A 51 3.27 6.75 12.37
C GLU A 51 2.44 6.41 13.60
N GLN A 52 2.82 5.30 14.23
CA GLN A 52 2.22 4.78 15.43
C GLN A 52 2.83 5.44 16.68
N SER A 53 2.10 5.40 17.79
CA SER A 53 2.55 6.03 19.05
C SER A 53 3.87 5.46 19.61
N ASP A 54 4.26 4.27 19.19
CA ASP A 54 5.50 3.58 19.60
C ASP A 54 6.69 3.82 18.65
N GLY A 55 6.54 4.69 17.66
CA GLY A 55 7.58 5.03 16.68
C GLY A 55 7.69 4.05 15.51
N ARG A 56 6.77 3.08 15.38
CA ARG A 56 6.64 2.23 14.19
C ARG A 56 5.80 2.93 13.11
N PHE A 57 5.91 2.43 11.89
CA PHE A 57 5.21 2.92 10.71
C PHE A 57 4.29 1.84 10.17
N VAL A 58 3.07 2.22 9.81
CA VAL A 58 2.19 1.45 8.95
C VAL A 58 2.26 2.05 7.55
N ILE A 59 2.60 1.24 6.57
CA ILE A 59 2.61 1.63 5.16
C ILE A 59 1.52 0.85 4.47
N THR A 60 0.65 1.54 3.73
CA THR A 60 -0.55 0.97 3.12
C THR A 60 -0.86 1.61 1.77
N ASP A 61 -1.47 0.88 0.85
CA ASP A 61 -2.02 1.47 -0.39
C ASP A 61 -3.37 2.17 -0.17
N GLY A 62 -3.87 2.22 1.07
CA GLY A 62 -5.13 2.88 1.44
C GLY A 62 -6.37 2.19 0.85
N GLY A 63 -6.19 0.96 0.35
CA GLY A 63 -7.22 0.13 -0.21
C GLY A 63 -7.66 0.46 -1.63
N GLU A 64 -6.93 1.34 -2.31
CA GLU A 64 -7.21 1.68 -3.70
C GLU A 64 -7.11 0.46 -4.62
N THR A 65 -6.18 -0.45 -4.37
CA THR A 65 -5.94 -1.58 -5.28
C THR A 65 -6.99 -2.66 -5.11
N VAL A 66 -7.15 -3.22 -3.90
CA VAL A 66 -8.10 -4.32 -3.68
C VAL A 66 -9.53 -3.79 -3.75
N GLY A 67 -9.79 -2.56 -3.31
CA GLY A 67 -11.08 -1.89 -3.50
C GLY A 67 -11.44 -1.77 -4.99
N TYR A 68 -10.51 -1.35 -5.85
CA TYR A 68 -10.74 -1.31 -7.29
C TYR A 68 -10.99 -2.70 -7.89
N LEU A 69 -10.20 -3.71 -7.51
CA LEU A 69 -10.45 -5.10 -7.95
C LEU A 69 -11.85 -5.57 -7.55
N ARG A 70 -12.29 -5.23 -6.33
CA ARG A 70 -13.62 -5.54 -5.81
C ARG A 70 -14.75 -4.89 -6.57
N MET A 71 -14.55 -3.65 -7.02
CA MET A 71 -15.54 -2.93 -7.80
C MET A 71 -15.57 -3.37 -9.28
N SER A 72 -14.40 -3.64 -9.87
CA SER A 72 -14.26 -3.95 -11.30
C SER A 72 -14.56 -5.42 -11.62
N ALA A 73 -14.18 -6.35 -10.75
CA ALA A 73 -14.57 -7.74 -10.86
C ALA A 73 -15.88 -7.92 -10.10
N HIS A 74 -16.99 -8.14 -10.82
CA HIS A 74 -18.37 -8.30 -10.33
C HIS A 74 -18.61 -9.30 -9.16
N ALA A 75 -17.60 -9.96 -8.59
CA ALA A 75 -17.76 -10.96 -7.54
C ALA A 75 -16.49 -11.24 -6.70
N VAL A 76 -15.68 -10.24 -6.30
CA VAL A 76 -14.46 -10.53 -5.51
C VAL A 76 -14.74 -11.19 -4.15
N ARG A 77 -15.93 -10.97 -3.58
CA ARG A 77 -16.31 -11.65 -2.34
C ARG A 77 -16.48 -13.17 -2.53
N ASP A 78 -16.70 -13.62 -3.76
CA ASP A 78 -17.00 -15.02 -4.12
C ASP A 78 -16.10 -15.57 -5.26
N ASN A 79 -14.93 -14.99 -5.51
CA ASN A 79 -13.97 -15.50 -6.52
C ASN A 79 -12.75 -16.18 -5.85
N PRO A 80 -12.76 -17.51 -5.68
CA PRO A 80 -11.67 -18.24 -5.04
C PRO A 80 -10.31 -18.08 -5.73
N ALA A 81 -10.30 -17.92 -7.06
CA ALA A 81 -9.06 -17.77 -7.82
C ALA A 81 -8.39 -16.43 -7.51
N LEU A 82 -9.15 -15.35 -7.41
CA LEU A 82 -8.62 -14.05 -7.01
C LEU A 82 -8.12 -14.07 -5.57
N GLN A 83 -8.85 -14.70 -4.65
CA GLN A 83 -8.41 -14.84 -3.26
C GLN A 83 -7.09 -15.62 -3.16
N ALA A 84 -6.92 -16.69 -3.95
CA ALA A 84 -5.67 -17.43 -4.03
C ALA A 84 -4.51 -16.57 -4.57
N GLN A 85 -4.78 -15.71 -5.56
CA GLN A 85 -3.78 -14.78 -6.09
C GLN A 85 -3.39 -13.71 -5.07
N LEU A 86 -4.34 -13.14 -4.35
CA LEU A 86 -4.07 -12.17 -3.27
C LEU A 86 -3.25 -12.82 -2.14
N HIS A 87 -3.62 -14.02 -1.70
CA HIS A 87 -2.86 -14.78 -0.71
C HIS A 87 -1.43 -15.11 -1.18
N SER A 88 -1.25 -15.38 -2.47
CA SER A 88 0.09 -15.55 -3.04
C SER A 88 0.93 -14.27 -2.99
N ILE A 89 0.30 -13.10 -3.17
CA ILE A 89 0.97 -11.80 -3.03
C ILE A 89 1.36 -11.56 -1.58
N GLU A 90 0.44 -11.76 -0.62
CA GLU A 90 0.74 -11.68 0.82
C GLU A 90 1.98 -12.50 1.19
N SER A 91 1.97 -13.77 0.81
CA SER A 91 3.04 -14.72 1.13
C SER A 91 4.38 -14.34 0.48
N SER A 92 4.35 -13.81 -0.74
CA SER A 92 5.57 -13.53 -1.52
C SER A 92 6.25 -12.23 -1.10
N PHE A 93 5.46 -11.22 -0.71
CA PHE A 93 5.97 -9.91 -0.31
C PHE A 93 6.09 -9.76 1.22
N GLY A 94 5.49 -10.66 2.00
CA GLY A 94 5.44 -10.53 3.46
C GLY A 94 4.54 -9.37 3.91
N VAL A 95 3.51 -9.05 3.13
CA VAL A 95 2.51 -8.02 3.42
C VAL A 95 1.23 -8.65 3.97
N ARG A 96 0.38 -7.85 4.60
CA ARG A 96 -0.99 -8.23 4.95
C ARG A 96 -1.97 -7.62 3.96
N VAL A 97 -3.02 -8.36 3.62
CA VAL A 97 -4.19 -7.88 2.88
C VAL A 97 -5.40 -7.97 3.81
N GLU A 98 -5.77 -6.84 4.41
CA GLU A 98 -6.88 -6.76 5.37
C GLU A 98 -7.71 -5.50 5.08
N ASP A 99 -9.04 -5.60 5.24
CA ASP A 99 -9.98 -4.48 4.99
C ASP A 99 -9.77 -3.78 3.63
N GLU A 100 -9.42 -4.55 2.60
CA GLU A 100 -9.13 -4.07 1.24
C GLU A 100 -7.82 -3.29 1.11
N GLU A 101 -7.04 -3.15 2.17
CA GLU A 101 -5.73 -2.52 2.16
C GLU A 101 -4.61 -3.56 2.01
N ILE A 102 -3.55 -3.22 1.26
CA ILE A 102 -2.27 -3.94 1.27
C ILE A 102 -1.33 -3.17 2.18
N LEU A 103 -0.89 -3.78 3.29
CA LEU A 103 -0.13 -3.06 4.30
C LEU A 103 1.04 -3.84 4.91
N LEU A 104 1.99 -3.09 5.45
CA LEU A 104 3.15 -3.60 6.18
C LEU A 104 3.50 -2.68 7.35
N GLU A 105 3.80 -3.28 8.50
CA GLU A 105 4.31 -2.57 9.68
C GLU A 105 5.83 -2.68 9.75
N THR A 106 6.51 -1.57 10.06
CA THR A 106 7.97 -1.52 10.15
C THR A 106 8.45 -0.47 11.13
N ASP A 107 9.75 -0.44 11.41
CA ASP A 107 10.40 0.66 12.14
C ASP A 107 11.17 1.57 11.16
N GLU A 108 11.87 2.58 11.68
CA GLU A 108 12.64 3.52 10.84
C GLU A 108 13.70 2.78 9.99
N SER A 109 14.29 1.69 10.49
CA SER A 109 15.35 0.96 9.80
C SER A 109 14.85 0.20 8.57
N GLY A 110 13.61 -0.31 8.64
CA GLY A 110 12.96 -1.03 7.55
C GLY A 110 12.11 -0.15 6.61
N PHE A 111 11.94 1.14 6.92
CA PHE A 111 11.01 2.06 6.26
C PHE A 111 11.08 2.04 4.73
N ALA A 112 12.27 2.26 4.17
CA ALA A 112 12.44 2.35 2.71
C ALA A 112 12.12 1.02 2.01
N GLN A 113 12.51 -0.09 2.63
CA GLN A 113 12.23 -1.42 2.10
C GLN A 113 10.74 -1.73 2.16
N ALA A 114 10.10 -1.47 3.31
CA ALA A 114 8.67 -1.65 3.51
C ALA A 114 7.85 -0.85 2.48
N LEU A 115 8.23 0.40 2.22
CA LEU A 115 7.59 1.27 1.25
C LEU A 115 7.62 0.67 -0.15
N ALA A 116 8.81 0.27 -0.60
CA ALA A 116 8.98 -0.36 -1.90
C ALA A 116 8.22 -1.70 -1.99
N THR A 117 8.21 -2.48 -0.91
CA THR A 117 7.49 -3.76 -0.83
C THR A 117 5.98 -3.57 -1.01
N VAL A 118 5.36 -2.65 -0.25
CA VAL A 118 3.93 -2.37 -0.36
C VAL A 118 3.59 -1.85 -1.75
N ALA A 119 4.37 -0.91 -2.28
CA ALA A 119 4.10 -0.35 -3.61
C ALA A 119 4.21 -1.40 -4.73
N ARG A 120 5.17 -2.33 -4.66
CA ARG A 120 5.30 -3.43 -5.64
C ARG A 120 4.19 -4.48 -5.48
N ALA A 121 3.79 -4.78 -4.25
CA ALA A 121 2.65 -5.66 -3.99
C ALA A 121 1.35 -5.07 -4.54
N ALA A 122 1.09 -3.78 -4.31
CA ALA A 122 -0.05 -3.05 -4.87
C ALA A 122 -0.01 -2.99 -6.40
N GLN A 123 1.16 -2.70 -6.99
CA GLN A 123 1.34 -2.79 -8.44
C GLN A 123 0.95 -4.18 -8.96
N GLN A 124 1.50 -5.27 -8.40
CA GLN A 124 1.21 -6.62 -8.87
C GLN A 124 -0.27 -6.98 -8.69
N ALA A 125 -0.87 -6.60 -7.56
CA ALA A 125 -2.29 -6.81 -7.30
C ALA A 125 -3.18 -6.08 -8.33
N SER A 126 -2.83 -4.85 -8.73
CA SER A 126 -3.61 -4.08 -9.73
C SER A 126 -3.70 -4.76 -11.11
N HIS A 127 -2.80 -5.72 -11.40
CA HIS A 127 -2.79 -6.48 -12.65
C HIS A 127 -3.58 -7.80 -12.56
N LEU A 128 -4.12 -8.15 -11.40
CA LEU A 128 -4.98 -9.33 -11.25
C LEU A 128 -6.27 -9.14 -12.06
N GLY A 129 -6.81 -10.25 -12.60
CA GLY A 129 -7.97 -10.21 -13.50
C GLY A 129 -7.68 -9.74 -14.94
N ALA A 130 -6.41 -9.70 -15.36
CA ALA A 130 -6.01 -9.46 -16.77
C ALA A 130 -5.78 -10.76 -17.58
N THR A 131 -5.81 -11.94 -16.96
CA THR A 131 -5.72 -13.22 -17.67
C THR A 131 -7.07 -13.56 -18.29
N THR A 132 -7.16 -13.31 -19.60
CA THR A 132 -8.23 -13.82 -20.46
C THR A 132 -7.90 -15.25 -20.90
#